data_AF-A0A8J4XU81-F1
#
_entry.id   AF-A0A8J4XU81-F1
#
_cell.length_a   1.000
_cell.length_b   1.000
_cell.length_c   1.000
_cell.angle_alpha   90.00
_cell.angle_beta   90.00
_cell.angle_gamma   90.00
#
_symmetry.space_group_name_H-M   'P 1'
#
loop_
_entity.id
_entity.type
_entity.pdbx_description
1 polymer ?
#
loop_
_entity_poly.entity_id
_entity_poly.type
_entity_poly.pdbx_seq_one_letter_code
_entity_poly.pdbx_strand_id
1 'polypeptide(L)'
;MCSSTSSSDTNSSARGSAAASASRPKRLKITKEVAAAADRVKLTSRGAHHVFSAIAADQGVLSPSTSSIRRHRKVLRKETAEAAVKDYRNQVQEHDAVLILHWDGKLLPGSESQGHVDRLAIVVTSPSLEGEKLQAIPALPSGTGEAMASKVEETIRHWKFEDRVGGLCFDTTASNTGVHAGCCTLLEQKLGRPLLNLACRHHVMELILASAFKATFGDATSGPDVQLFKRFQKKWPTLIKANATIINDPRLADHDEWKRTTLEALAKAAATTRDDYKELAELTAKVIKGEVPTTFCKPGAHHYARWMAKAIYMLKMTMFKNEFELTPRELRSLQEMSVFIILIYARAWFEAPLAADAPFNDLTLFHDLHKYRDLNSKISEATVNTFKRHFWYLGTDLVGLALFSDKVTIEEKTKMVEKLAIDKDLDKKRWTTAPQDPSSVTLSDLVTKESLFSFTELKLDASFLQSPVLSWKTRRTTRARRPSNIWQ
;
A
#
# COMPACT_ATOMS: atom_id res chain seq x y z
N MET A 1 105.82 -41.61 5.04
CA MET A 1 106.24 -41.51 3.63
C MET A 1 105.33 -40.46 2.99
N CYS A 2 105.85 -39.24 2.85
CA CYS A 2 106.22 -38.64 1.56
C CYS A 2 104.97 -38.29 0.71
N SER A 3 104.72 -37.09 0.22
CA SER A 3 105.44 -35.82 0.18
C SER A 3 104.44 -34.74 -0.30
N SER A 4 104.72 -33.49 0.07
CA SER A 4 104.64 -32.25 -0.74
C SER A 4 104.09 -32.37 -2.19
N THR A 5 103.31 -31.45 -2.78
CA THR A 5 103.37 -29.98 -2.74
C THR A 5 102.17 -29.36 -3.50
N SER A 6 101.70 -28.19 -3.03
CA SER A 6 101.18 -26.96 -3.71
C SER A 6 100.88 -26.98 -5.22
N SER A 7 99.94 -26.24 -5.81
CA SER A 7 99.14 -25.03 -5.50
C SER A 7 98.26 -24.81 -6.76
N SER A 8 97.03 -24.30 -6.73
CA SER A 8 96.77 -22.87 -6.58
C SER A 8 95.28 -22.61 -6.40
N ASP A 9 94.95 -21.84 -5.37
CA ASP A 9 94.02 -20.71 -5.35
C ASP A 9 92.73 -20.81 -6.19
N THR A 10 91.60 -20.94 -5.51
CA THR A 10 90.71 -19.77 -5.33
C THR A 10 89.72 -20.01 -4.20
N ASN A 11 89.61 -18.95 -3.41
CA ASN A 11 88.98 -18.85 -2.11
C ASN A 11 87.45 -18.78 -2.24
N SER A 12 86.78 -19.50 -1.32
CA SER A 12 85.54 -19.13 -0.61
C SER A 12 84.30 -18.72 -1.45
N SER A 13 83.06 -18.99 -1.07
CA SER A 13 82.48 -19.07 0.26
C SER A 13 81.05 -19.60 0.13
N ALA A 14 80.61 -20.29 1.17
CA ALA A 14 79.23 -20.37 1.64
C ALA A 14 78.10 -20.48 0.60
N ARG A 15 77.55 -21.69 0.49
CA ARG A 15 76.15 -21.91 0.09
C ARG A 15 75.21 -21.12 1.02
N GLY A 16 74.91 -19.89 0.65
CA GLY A 16 73.75 -19.16 1.16
C GLY A 16 72.52 -19.58 0.35
N SER A 17 71.65 -20.40 0.93
CA SER A 17 70.32 -20.65 0.39
C SER A 17 69.50 -19.36 0.53
N ALA A 18 69.41 -18.58 -0.54
CA ALA A 18 68.43 -17.51 -0.62
C ALA A 18 67.04 -18.16 -0.78
N ALA A 19 66.31 -18.29 0.34
CA ALA A 19 64.89 -18.57 0.31
C ALA A 19 64.20 -17.38 -0.36
N ALA A 20 63.88 -17.51 -1.64
CA ALA A 20 63.01 -16.57 -2.34
C ALA A 20 61.68 -16.52 -1.58
N SER A 21 61.32 -15.35 -1.06
CA SER A 21 60.02 -15.13 -0.44
C SER A 21 58.93 -15.33 -1.51
N ALA A 22 58.29 -16.49 -1.48
CA ALA A 22 57.19 -16.80 -2.38
C ALA A 22 56.08 -15.77 -2.16
N SER A 23 55.90 -14.85 -3.12
CA SER A 23 54.80 -13.88 -3.06
C SER A 23 53.49 -14.64 -2.96
N ARG A 24 52.63 -14.27 -2.00
CA ARG A 24 51.35 -14.94 -1.79
C ARG A 24 50.57 -14.98 -3.12
N PRO A 25 50.04 -16.15 -3.53
CA PRO A 25 49.26 -16.26 -4.76
C PRO A 25 48.08 -15.28 -4.72
N LYS A 26 47.95 -14.46 -5.78
CA LYS A 26 46.89 -13.45 -5.90
C LYS A 26 45.53 -14.17 -5.91
N ARG A 27 44.58 -13.66 -5.13
CA ARG A 27 43.17 -14.10 -5.16
C ARG A 27 42.36 -13.20 -6.08
N LEU A 28 41.37 -13.77 -6.74
CA LEU A 28 40.40 -12.99 -7.51
C LEU A 28 39.70 -11.98 -6.59
N LYS A 29 39.76 -10.69 -6.96
CA LYS A 29 39.17 -9.59 -6.19
C LYS A 29 37.68 -9.49 -6.53
N ILE A 30 36.84 -9.50 -5.51
CA ILE A 30 35.40 -9.26 -5.66
C ILE A 30 35.17 -7.76 -5.48
N THR A 31 35.06 -7.01 -6.56
CA THR A 31 34.76 -5.56 -6.48
C THR A 31 33.27 -5.32 -6.20
N LYS A 32 32.92 -4.05 -5.92
CA LYS A 32 31.53 -3.64 -5.72
C LYS A 32 30.67 -3.91 -6.96
N GLU A 33 31.23 -3.68 -8.15
CA GLU A 33 30.57 -3.86 -9.44
C GLU A 33 30.28 -5.33 -9.70
N VAL A 34 31.25 -6.22 -9.42
CA VAL A 34 31.11 -7.67 -9.59
C VAL A 34 30.05 -8.23 -8.63
N ALA A 35 30.09 -7.82 -7.36
CA ALA A 35 29.08 -8.23 -6.39
C ALA A 35 27.67 -7.72 -6.76
N ALA A 36 27.56 -6.47 -7.19
CA ALA A 36 26.30 -5.88 -7.64
C ALA A 36 25.75 -6.56 -8.90
N ALA A 37 26.62 -6.93 -9.86
CA ALA A 37 26.22 -7.71 -11.03
C ALA A 37 25.66 -9.09 -10.62
N ALA A 38 26.36 -9.80 -9.74
CA ALA A 38 25.90 -11.10 -9.24
C ALA A 38 24.55 -11.00 -8.48
N ASP A 39 24.30 -9.90 -7.78
CA ASP A 39 23.03 -9.63 -7.12
C ASP A 39 21.91 -9.34 -8.14
N ARG A 40 22.17 -8.52 -9.17
CA ARG A 40 21.20 -8.18 -10.22
C ARG A 40 20.72 -9.39 -11.01
N VAL A 41 21.63 -10.32 -11.32
CA VAL A 41 21.28 -11.59 -11.99
C VAL A 41 20.87 -12.70 -11.02
N LYS A 42 20.63 -12.37 -9.74
CA LYS A 42 20.12 -13.27 -8.70
C LYS A 42 20.97 -14.53 -8.48
N LEU A 43 22.29 -14.43 -8.64
CA LEU A 43 23.18 -15.58 -8.40
C LEU A 43 23.20 -15.96 -6.93
N THR A 44 23.00 -17.25 -6.65
CA THR A 44 23.24 -17.82 -5.32
C THR A 44 24.71 -17.70 -4.95
N SER A 45 25.06 -17.84 -3.66
CA SER A 45 26.49 -17.82 -3.28
C SER A 45 27.28 -18.97 -3.91
N ARG A 46 26.64 -20.13 -4.11
CA ARG A 46 27.22 -21.28 -4.83
C ARG A 46 27.34 -20.99 -6.33
N GLY A 47 26.30 -20.44 -6.96
CA GLY A 47 26.34 -20.03 -8.37
C GLY A 47 27.44 -19.00 -8.63
N ALA A 48 27.57 -17.98 -7.77
CA ALA A 48 28.65 -17.01 -7.85
C ALA A 48 30.04 -17.66 -7.68
N HIS A 49 30.16 -18.66 -6.79
CA HIS A 49 31.42 -19.41 -6.65
C HIS A 49 31.80 -20.17 -7.91
N HIS A 50 30.86 -20.81 -8.61
CA HIS A 50 31.15 -21.49 -9.87
C HIS A 50 31.64 -20.51 -10.95
N VAL A 51 30.94 -19.38 -11.12
CA VAL A 51 31.32 -18.33 -12.09
C VAL A 51 32.69 -17.75 -11.74
N PHE A 52 32.92 -17.38 -10.49
CA PHE A 52 34.18 -16.77 -10.06
C PHE A 52 35.34 -17.76 -10.08
N SER A 53 35.09 -19.05 -9.89
CA SER A 53 36.14 -20.08 -10.01
C SER A 53 36.60 -20.27 -11.45
N ALA A 54 35.68 -20.25 -12.41
CA ALA A 54 36.03 -20.30 -13.83
C ALA A 54 36.89 -19.10 -14.24
N ILE A 55 36.49 -17.88 -13.83
CA ILE A 55 37.26 -16.66 -14.09
C ILE A 55 38.63 -16.71 -13.41
N ALA A 56 38.70 -17.22 -12.17
CA ALA A 56 39.96 -17.33 -11.44
C ALA A 56 40.95 -18.28 -12.13
N ALA A 57 40.45 -19.40 -12.67
CA ALA A 57 41.26 -20.34 -13.45
C ALA A 57 41.82 -19.72 -14.73
N ASP A 58 40.98 -19.00 -15.49
CA ASP A 58 41.38 -18.28 -16.70
C ASP A 58 42.46 -17.22 -16.43
N GLN A 59 42.37 -16.54 -15.29
CA GLN A 59 43.33 -15.51 -14.88
C GLN A 59 44.57 -16.05 -14.13
N GLY A 60 44.67 -17.36 -13.89
CA GLY A 60 45.76 -17.95 -13.11
C GLY A 60 45.82 -17.48 -11.65
N VAL A 61 44.68 -17.13 -11.05
CA VAL A 61 44.55 -16.65 -9.66
C VAL A 61 43.75 -17.61 -8.80
N LEU A 62 43.85 -17.47 -7.48
CA LEU A 62 43.09 -18.29 -6.55
C LEU A 62 41.61 -17.87 -6.51
N SER A 63 40.72 -18.86 -6.64
CA SER A 63 39.27 -18.67 -6.52
C SER A 63 38.84 -18.30 -5.09
N PRO A 64 37.84 -17.40 -4.92
CA PRO A 64 37.25 -17.12 -3.63
C PRO A 64 36.29 -18.24 -3.21
N SER A 65 36.39 -18.68 -1.95
CA SER A 65 35.45 -19.64 -1.40
C SER A 65 34.03 -19.07 -1.31
N THR A 66 33.02 -19.95 -1.36
CA THR A 66 31.59 -19.58 -1.19
C THR A 66 31.35 -18.71 0.05
N SER A 67 32.00 -19.03 1.18
CA SER A 67 31.91 -18.26 2.41
C SER A 67 32.52 -16.86 2.29
N SER A 68 33.63 -16.73 1.55
CA SER A 68 34.28 -15.44 1.30
C SER A 68 33.39 -14.55 0.42
N ILE A 69 32.80 -15.11 -0.65
CA ILE A 69 31.85 -14.41 -1.52
C ILE A 69 30.64 -13.93 -0.72
N ARG A 70 30.05 -14.81 0.10
CA ARG A 70 28.90 -14.49 0.94
C ARG A 70 29.22 -13.33 1.90
N ARG A 71 30.38 -13.38 2.58
CA ARG A 71 30.81 -12.33 3.51
C ARG A 71 31.01 -11.00 2.79
N HIS A 72 31.69 -11.00 1.64
CA HIS A 72 31.94 -9.77 0.88
C HIS A 72 30.64 -9.14 0.38
N ARG A 73 29.72 -9.93 -0.18
CA ARG A 73 28.39 -9.46 -0.60
C ARG A 73 27.60 -8.87 0.58
N LYS A 74 27.66 -9.48 1.77
CA LYS A 74 27.01 -8.93 2.97
C LYS A 74 27.56 -7.55 3.37
N VAL A 75 28.87 -7.36 3.34
CA VAL A 75 29.51 -6.07 3.65
C VAL A 75 29.07 -5.01 2.64
N LEU A 76 29.18 -5.30 1.34
CA LEU A 76 28.80 -4.35 0.28
C LEU A 76 27.32 -3.96 0.31
N ARG A 77 26.42 -4.90 0.62
CA ARG A 77 25.00 -4.61 0.83
C ARG A 77 24.76 -3.70 2.03
N LYS A 78 25.50 -3.92 3.12
CA LYS A 78 25.43 -3.06 4.31
C LYS A 78 25.88 -1.63 3.97
N GLU A 79 27.03 -1.47 3.31
CA GLU A 79 27.53 -0.15 2.88
C GLU A 79 26.56 0.55 1.93
N THR A 80 25.96 -0.20 0.99
CA THR A 80 24.96 0.35 0.05
C THR A 80 23.70 0.80 0.79
N ALA A 81 23.24 0.04 1.78
CA ALA A 81 22.09 0.40 2.60
C ALA A 81 22.39 1.65 3.45
N GLU A 82 23.56 1.73 4.08
CA GLU A 82 23.98 2.90 4.88
C GLU A 82 24.07 4.17 4.04
N ALA A 83 24.61 4.07 2.81
CA ALA A 83 24.62 5.18 1.86
C ALA A 83 23.19 5.61 1.49
N ALA A 84 22.32 4.65 1.15
CA ALA A 84 20.93 4.94 0.79
C ALA A 84 20.11 5.56 1.94
N VAL A 85 20.43 5.23 3.20
CA VAL A 85 19.85 5.87 4.40
C VAL A 85 20.34 7.31 4.50
N LYS A 86 21.65 7.54 4.36
CA LYS A 86 22.25 8.87 4.44
C LYS A 86 21.69 9.81 3.35
N ASP A 87 21.63 9.33 2.10
CA ASP A 87 21.14 10.11 0.97
C ASP A 87 19.68 10.54 1.17
N TYR A 88 18.83 9.61 1.62
CA TYR A 88 17.42 9.94 1.86
C TYR A 88 17.23 10.88 3.06
N ARG A 89 18.03 10.73 4.14
CA ARG A 89 18.03 11.70 5.25
C ARG A 89 18.39 13.11 4.80
N ASN A 90 19.38 13.24 3.92
CA ASN A 90 19.77 14.54 3.39
C ASN A 90 18.60 15.17 2.62
N GLN A 91 17.91 14.40 1.77
CA GLN A 91 16.71 14.88 1.07
C GLN A 91 15.61 15.34 2.05
N VAL A 92 15.34 14.55 3.11
CA VAL A 92 14.37 14.93 4.14
C VAL A 92 14.75 16.24 4.83
N GLN A 93 16.03 16.44 5.14
CA GLN A 93 16.53 17.66 5.77
C GLN A 93 16.49 18.86 4.81
N GLU A 94 16.95 18.70 3.57
CA GLU A 94 17.00 19.75 2.54
C GLU A 94 15.62 20.31 2.20
N HIS A 95 14.60 19.45 2.18
CA HIS A 95 13.23 19.83 1.87
C HIS A 95 12.36 20.11 3.11
N ASP A 96 12.93 20.08 4.32
CA ASP A 96 12.20 20.11 5.60
C ASP A 96 11.00 19.15 5.64
N ALA A 97 11.16 17.98 5.01
CA ALA A 97 10.07 17.09 4.65
C ALA A 97 9.41 16.48 5.89
N VAL A 98 8.07 16.47 5.89
CA VAL A 98 7.26 15.64 6.80
C VAL A 98 7.11 14.25 6.21
N LEU A 99 7.26 13.24 7.05
CA LEU A 99 7.15 11.83 6.67
C LEU A 99 5.82 11.24 7.09
N ILE A 100 5.21 10.48 6.19
CA ILE A 100 4.13 9.56 6.52
C ILE A 100 4.74 8.18 6.60
N LEU A 101 4.48 7.50 7.70
CA LEU A 101 4.91 6.15 7.95
C LEU A 101 3.83 5.17 7.51
N HIS A 102 4.21 4.17 6.72
CA HIS A 102 3.34 3.12 6.23
C HIS A 102 3.88 1.77 6.68
N TRP A 103 2.98 0.86 7.05
CA TRP A 103 3.36 -0.53 7.28
C TRP A 103 2.30 -1.51 6.81
N ASP A 104 2.77 -2.65 6.31
CA ASP A 104 1.91 -3.77 5.89
C ASP A 104 2.56 -5.11 6.24
N GLY A 105 1.75 -6.02 6.77
CA GLY A 105 2.19 -7.34 7.23
C GLY A 105 2.00 -8.41 6.17
N LYS A 106 2.98 -9.29 6.00
CA LYS A 106 2.88 -10.42 5.08
C LYS A 106 3.61 -11.65 5.58
N LEU A 107 2.90 -12.77 5.64
CA LEU A 107 3.50 -14.08 5.85
C LEU A 107 4.39 -14.46 4.67
N LEU A 108 5.69 -14.61 4.93
CA LEU A 108 6.69 -15.03 3.95
C LEU A 108 7.43 -16.29 4.43
N PRO A 109 7.94 -17.13 3.52
CA PRO A 109 8.81 -18.23 3.91
C PRO A 109 10.02 -17.74 4.71
N GLY A 110 10.24 -18.35 5.87
CA GLY A 110 11.40 -18.14 6.73
C GLY A 110 12.63 -18.90 6.25
N SER A 111 13.63 -19.00 7.13
CA SER A 111 14.73 -19.95 6.91
C SER A 111 14.21 -21.40 6.98
N GLU A 112 14.97 -22.38 6.45
CA GLU A 112 14.54 -23.79 6.33
C GLU A 112 13.96 -24.39 7.63
N SER A 113 14.33 -23.87 8.80
CA SER A 113 13.84 -24.31 10.12
C SER A 113 12.71 -23.47 10.73
N GLN A 114 12.30 -22.36 10.11
CA GLN A 114 11.37 -21.37 10.70
C GLN A 114 9.96 -21.37 10.08
N GLY A 115 9.69 -22.23 9.10
CA GLY A 115 8.37 -22.26 8.46
C GLY A 115 8.01 -20.93 7.78
N HIS A 116 6.78 -20.44 7.98
CA HIS A 116 6.38 -19.10 7.55
C HIS A 116 6.58 -18.10 8.69
N VAL A 117 7.12 -16.92 8.36
CA VAL A 117 7.41 -15.83 9.30
C VAL A 117 6.65 -14.60 8.83
N ASP A 118 6.00 -13.93 9.77
CA ASP A 118 5.36 -12.65 9.51
C ASP A 118 6.43 -11.58 9.30
N ARG A 119 6.33 -10.85 8.19
CA ARG A 119 7.25 -9.79 7.83
C ARG A 119 6.49 -8.50 7.64
N LEU A 120 6.98 -7.45 8.29
CA LEU A 120 6.39 -6.13 8.22
C LEU A 120 7.18 -5.29 7.22
N ALA A 121 6.59 -4.93 6.09
CA ALA A 121 7.17 -3.91 5.24
C ALA A 121 6.96 -2.55 5.91
N ILE A 122 8.03 -1.78 6.11
CA ILE A 122 7.98 -0.43 6.68
C ILE A 122 8.46 0.53 5.60
N VAL A 123 7.60 1.46 5.23
CA VAL A 123 7.81 2.39 4.12
C VAL A 123 7.54 3.81 4.62
N VAL A 124 8.24 4.80 4.09
CA VAL A 124 7.87 6.20 4.26
C VAL A 124 7.58 6.87 2.93
N THR A 125 6.62 7.77 2.95
CA THR A 125 6.37 8.72 1.87
C THR A 125 6.39 10.14 2.43
N SER A 126 6.47 11.15 1.56
CA SER A 126 6.37 12.54 1.97
C SER A 126 5.60 13.34 0.93
N PRO A 127 4.67 14.23 1.31
CA PRO A 127 4.07 15.23 0.42
C PRO A 127 5.08 16.07 -0.37
N SER A 128 6.30 16.20 0.14
CA SER A 128 7.37 17.06 -0.40
C SER A 128 8.47 16.32 -1.14
N LEU A 129 8.44 14.98 -1.16
CA LEU A 129 9.43 14.14 -1.84
C LEU A 129 8.74 13.23 -2.86
N GLU A 130 9.44 12.92 -3.95
CA GLU A 130 8.91 12.01 -4.96
C GLU A 130 9.12 10.54 -4.55
N GLY A 131 8.05 9.75 -4.70
CA GLY A 131 8.09 8.31 -4.52
C GLY A 131 8.06 7.84 -3.06
N GLU A 132 8.12 6.51 -2.91
CA GLU A 132 8.15 5.82 -1.63
C GLU A 132 9.55 5.32 -1.30
N LYS A 133 9.87 5.26 0.00
CA LYS A 133 11.14 4.72 0.49
C LYS A 133 10.90 3.56 1.43
N LEU A 134 11.25 2.35 0.97
CA LEU A 134 11.32 1.17 1.83
C LEU A 134 12.44 1.34 2.86
N GLN A 135 12.08 1.28 4.14
CA GLN A 135 13.01 1.42 5.26
C GLN A 135 13.52 0.09 5.77
N ALA A 136 12.63 -0.88 5.94
CA ALA A 136 12.96 -2.21 6.45
C ALA A 136 11.86 -3.23 6.12
N ILE A 137 12.24 -4.51 6.18
CA ILE A 137 11.30 -5.65 6.15
C ILE A 137 11.61 -6.60 7.33
N PRO A 138 11.47 -6.14 8.59
CA PRO A 138 11.76 -6.96 9.77
C PRO A 138 10.84 -8.18 9.83
N ALA A 139 11.39 -9.28 10.36
CA ALA A 139 10.58 -10.40 10.84
C ALA A 139 9.95 -10.03 12.18
N LEU A 140 8.67 -10.34 12.34
CA LEU A 140 7.94 -10.14 13.57
C LEU A 140 7.91 -11.43 14.41
N PRO A 141 8.01 -11.33 15.74
CA PRO A 141 7.78 -12.46 16.63
C PRO A 141 6.29 -12.87 16.67
N SER A 142 5.38 -11.93 16.42
CA SER A 142 3.93 -12.13 16.32
C SER A 142 3.29 -10.99 15.50
N GLY A 143 2.10 -11.21 14.95
CA GLY A 143 1.32 -10.18 14.23
C GLY A 143 0.56 -9.21 15.14
N THR A 144 1.03 -8.98 16.36
CA THR A 144 0.38 -8.09 17.35
C THR A 144 0.77 -6.63 17.12
N GLY A 145 -0.10 -5.70 17.53
CA GLY A 145 0.19 -4.26 17.43
C GLY A 145 1.46 -3.85 18.19
N GLU A 146 1.75 -4.47 19.33
CA GLU A 146 2.97 -4.22 20.12
C GLU A 146 4.25 -4.66 19.40
N ALA A 147 4.25 -5.85 18.81
CA ALA A 147 5.38 -6.35 18.03
C ALA A 147 5.63 -5.47 16.80
N MET A 148 4.57 -5.06 16.11
CA MET A 148 4.63 -4.12 14.98
C MET A 148 5.20 -2.77 15.43
N ALA A 149 4.59 -2.13 16.43
CA ALA A 149 5.00 -0.81 16.91
C ALA A 149 6.47 -0.79 17.38
N SER A 150 6.92 -1.84 18.05
CA SER A 150 8.32 -1.95 18.49
C SER A 150 9.30 -2.01 17.31
N LYS A 151 8.98 -2.77 16.26
CA LYS A 151 9.83 -2.84 15.05
C LYS A 151 9.79 -1.58 14.19
N VAL A 152 8.63 -0.95 14.15
CA VAL A 152 8.45 0.35 13.49
C VAL A 152 9.25 1.43 14.21
N GLU A 153 9.19 1.51 15.55
CA GLU A 153 9.99 2.43 16.35
C GLU A 153 11.49 2.19 16.16
N GLU A 154 11.96 0.95 16.28
CA GLU A 154 13.37 0.59 16.06
C GLU A 154 13.86 1.08 14.69
N THR A 155 13.02 0.91 13.66
CA THR A 155 13.32 1.35 12.29
C THR A 155 13.39 2.87 12.21
N ILE A 156 12.39 3.61 12.71
CA ILE A 156 12.40 5.07 12.67
C ILE A 156 13.61 5.64 13.40
N ARG A 157 13.96 5.11 14.59
CA ARG A 157 15.14 5.53 15.35
C ARG A 157 16.44 5.22 14.60
N HIS A 158 16.54 4.05 13.98
CA HIS A 158 17.67 3.71 13.13
C HIS A 158 17.82 4.70 11.97
N TRP A 159 16.70 5.19 11.42
CA TRP A 159 16.63 6.19 10.36
C TRP A 159 16.64 7.65 10.86
N LYS A 160 16.64 7.90 12.17
CA LYS A 160 16.66 9.25 12.78
C LYS A 160 15.52 10.15 12.25
N PHE A 161 14.30 9.63 12.28
CA PHE A 161 13.11 10.28 11.73
C PHE A 161 12.00 10.54 12.77
N GLU A 162 12.27 10.34 14.06
CA GLU A 162 11.30 10.45 15.15
C GLU A 162 10.54 11.80 15.16
N ASP A 163 11.26 12.89 14.89
CA ASP A 163 10.77 14.27 14.82
C ASP A 163 10.17 14.63 13.46
N ARG A 164 10.32 13.77 12.45
CA ARG A 164 9.87 14.00 11.06
C ARG A 164 8.54 13.33 10.72
N VAL A 165 8.12 12.32 11.47
CA VAL A 165 6.86 11.61 11.20
C VAL A 165 5.66 12.50 11.55
N GLY A 166 4.83 12.88 10.58
CA GLY A 166 3.59 13.64 10.82
C GLY A 166 2.32 12.79 10.73
N GLY A 167 2.42 11.57 10.19
CA GLY A 167 1.27 10.70 10.04
C GLY A 167 1.61 9.23 9.87
N LEU A 168 0.59 8.41 10.06
CA LEU A 168 0.60 6.97 10.06
C LEU A 168 -0.42 6.48 9.03
N CYS A 169 -0.03 5.57 8.15
CA CYS A 169 -0.89 4.95 7.14
C CYS A 169 -0.89 3.43 7.34
N PHE A 170 -2.09 2.86 7.49
CA PHE A 170 -2.28 1.50 7.98
C PHE A 170 -3.63 0.91 7.52
N ASP A 171 -3.72 -0.41 7.42
CA ASP A 171 -5.03 -1.09 7.31
C ASP A 171 -5.80 -1.00 8.64
N THR A 172 -7.13 -1.00 8.61
CA THR A 172 -7.96 -0.81 9.81
C THR A 172 -8.17 -2.08 10.64
N THR A 173 -7.25 -3.05 10.58
CA THR A 173 -7.30 -4.22 11.47
C THR A 173 -7.14 -3.83 12.93
N ALA A 174 -7.62 -4.70 13.83
CA ALA A 174 -7.55 -4.46 15.28
C ALA A 174 -6.11 -4.38 15.81
N SER A 175 -5.17 -5.11 15.19
CA SER A 175 -3.73 -5.02 15.52
C SER A 175 -3.15 -3.63 15.25
N ASN A 176 -3.70 -2.88 14.28
CA ASN A 176 -3.28 -1.51 14.00
C ASN A 176 -4.07 -0.48 14.82
N THR A 177 -5.39 -0.67 14.93
CA THR A 177 -6.33 0.36 15.42
C THR A 177 -6.83 0.17 16.85
N GLY A 178 -6.43 -0.90 17.54
CA GLY A 178 -6.87 -1.18 18.91
C GLY A 178 -6.55 -0.03 19.88
N VAL A 179 -7.56 0.37 20.68
CA VAL A 179 -7.50 1.57 21.56
C VAL A 179 -6.33 1.53 22.54
N HIS A 180 -5.95 0.35 23.02
CA HIS A 180 -4.94 0.18 24.08
C HIS A 180 -3.63 -0.45 23.59
N ALA A 181 -3.72 -1.34 22.59
CA ALA A 181 -2.60 -2.16 22.12
C ALA A 181 -2.46 -2.17 20.59
N GLY A 182 -3.16 -1.27 19.90
CA GLY A 182 -3.02 -1.07 18.47
C GLY A 182 -1.67 -0.41 18.15
N CYS A 183 -1.08 -0.80 17.02
CA CYS A 183 0.19 -0.26 16.55
C CYS A 183 0.19 1.28 16.54
N CYS A 184 -0.87 1.92 16.05
CA CYS A 184 -0.97 3.38 15.96
C CYS A 184 -0.92 4.04 17.34
N THR A 185 -1.72 3.55 18.29
CA THR A 185 -1.74 4.07 19.67
C THR A 185 -0.38 3.94 20.33
N LEU A 186 0.26 2.78 20.19
CA LEU A 186 1.57 2.53 20.79
C LEU A 186 2.66 3.40 20.16
N LEU A 187 2.59 3.66 18.85
CA LEU A 187 3.54 4.56 18.17
C LEU A 187 3.41 6.01 18.66
N GLU A 188 2.19 6.52 18.81
CA GLU A 188 1.98 7.86 19.39
C GLU A 188 2.53 7.97 20.82
N GLN A 189 2.31 6.93 21.65
CA GLN A 189 2.86 6.87 23.01
C GLN A 189 4.40 6.85 23.00
N LYS A 190 5.00 6.03 22.13
CA LYS A 190 6.47 5.90 22.01
C LYS A 190 7.14 7.16 21.48
N LEU A 191 6.48 7.87 20.57
CA LEU A 191 6.95 9.15 20.01
C LEU A 191 6.56 10.35 20.88
N GLY A 192 5.72 10.16 21.89
CA GLY A 192 5.35 11.17 22.87
C GLY A 192 4.48 12.30 22.31
N ARG A 193 3.83 12.10 21.17
CA ARG A 193 2.98 13.12 20.53
C ARG A 193 1.87 12.51 19.67
N PRO A 194 0.74 13.24 19.51
CA PRO A 194 -0.29 12.88 18.56
C PRO A 194 0.24 12.89 17.12
N LEU A 195 -0.22 11.97 16.28
CA LEU A 195 0.06 11.88 14.85
C LEU A 195 -1.24 11.78 14.05
N LEU A 196 -1.17 12.06 12.74
CA LEU A 196 -2.33 11.85 11.86
C LEU A 196 -2.53 10.37 11.54
N ASN A 197 -3.76 9.88 11.76
CA ASN A 197 -4.14 8.50 11.49
C ASN A 197 -4.82 8.36 10.12
N LEU A 198 -4.04 8.13 9.08
CA LEU A 198 -4.45 8.02 7.68
C LEU A 198 -4.83 6.58 7.34
N ALA A 199 -6.00 6.15 7.82
CA ALA A 199 -6.50 4.80 7.59
C ALA A 199 -6.64 4.47 6.08
N CYS A 200 -6.23 3.28 5.67
CA CYS A 200 -6.28 2.85 4.28
C CYS A 200 -7.74 2.75 3.76
N ARG A 201 -8.10 3.64 2.84
CA ARG A 201 -9.46 3.70 2.27
C ARG A 201 -9.81 2.49 1.42
N HIS A 202 -8.85 1.90 0.70
CA HIS A 202 -9.08 0.65 -0.02
C HIS A 202 -9.52 -0.47 0.93
N HIS A 203 -8.88 -0.59 2.10
CA HIS A 203 -9.29 -1.58 3.09
C HIS A 203 -10.70 -1.31 3.64
N VAL A 204 -11.07 -0.04 3.87
CA VAL A 204 -12.45 0.33 4.22
C VAL A 204 -13.45 -0.11 3.15
N MET A 205 -13.13 0.09 1.86
CA MET A 205 -13.97 -0.37 0.76
C MET A 205 -14.09 -1.90 0.70
N GLU A 206 -13.03 -2.64 1.04
CA GLU A 206 -13.10 -4.10 1.17
C GLU A 206 -14.10 -4.52 2.26
N LEU A 207 -14.09 -3.83 3.41
CA LEU A 207 -15.03 -4.10 4.51
C LEU A 207 -16.48 -3.78 4.12
N ILE A 208 -16.72 -2.70 3.37
CA ILE A 208 -18.04 -2.34 2.84
C ILE A 208 -18.54 -3.45 1.91
N LEU A 209 -17.71 -3.89 0.94
CA LEU A 209 -18.10 -4.96 0.03
C LEU A 209 -18.32 -6.30 0.76
N ALA A 210 -17.50 -6.58 1.79
CA ALA A 210 -17.67 -7.74 2.65
C ALA A 210 -19.02 -7.74 3.37
N SER A 211 -19.42 -6.57 3.88
CA SER A 211 -20.70 -6.39 4.57
C SER A 211 -21.88 -6.56 3.62
N ALA A 212 -21.83 -5.94 2.44
CA ALA A 212 -22.84 -6.12 1.39
C ALA A 212 -22.98 -7.59 0.96
N PHE A 213 -21.84 -8.28 0.78
CA PHE A 213 -21.83 -9.70 0.46
C PHE A 213 -22.47 -10.54 1.57
N LYS A 214 -22.10 -10.29 2.84
CA LYS A 214 -22.66 -11.00 4.00
C LYS A 214 -24.18 -10.77 4.09
N ALA A 215 -24.65 -9.54 3.90
CA ALA A 215 -26.06 -9.21 3.87
C ALA A 215 -26.81 -9.99 2.77
N THR A 216 -26.16 -10.23 1.64
CA THR A 216 -26.79 -10.84 0.46
C THR A 216 -26.74 -12.38 0.45
N PHE A 217 -25.59 -12.95 0.81
CA PHE A 217 -25.37 -14.40 0.78
C PHE A 217 -25.60 -15.09 2.14
N GLY A 218 -25.58 -14.34 3.24
CA GLY A 218 -25.61 -14.86 4.61
C GLY A 218 -24.21 -15.10 5.17
N ASP A 219 -24.14 -15.67 6.38
CA ASP A 219 -22.87 -16.14 6.95
C ASP A 219 -22.25 -17.21 6.06
N ALA A 220 -20.96 -17.09 5.79
CA ALA A 220 -20.23 -18.11 5.05
C ALA A 220 -20.23 -19.42 5.88
N THR A 221 -20.54 -20.53 5.22
CA THR A 221 -20.22 -21.86 5.77
C THR A 221 -18.72 -21.91 6.10
N SER A 222 -18.38 -22.49 7.25
CA SER A 222 -17.10 -22.47 7.99
C SER A 222 -15.79 -22.89 7.27
N GLY A 223 -15.72 -22.91 5.94
CA GLY A 223 -14.51 -23.18 5.16
C GLY A 223 -13.79 -21.91 4.66
N PRO A 224 -12.51 -21.99 4.26
CA PRO A 224 -11.65 -20.85 3.87
C PRO A 224 -11.98 -20.23 2.50
N ASP A 225 -12.98 -20.75 1.77
CA ASP A 225 -13.33 -20.26 0.43
C ASP A 225 -14.84 -20.25 0.20
N VAL A 226 -15.32 -19.26 -0.54
CA VAL A 226 -16.71 -19.19 -0.99
C VAL A 226 -16.93 -20.30 -2.05
N GLN A 227 -17.70 -21.34 -1.71
CA GLN A 227 -17.90 -22.52 -2.56
C GLN A 227 -18.40 -22.17 -3.98
N LEU A 228 -19.22 -21.12 -4.10
CA LEU A 228 -19.67 -20.60 -5.39
C LEU A 228 -18.50 -20.18 -6.30
N PHE A 229 -17.51 -19.47 -5.75
CA PHE A 229 -16.34 -19.01 -6.52
C PHE A 229 -15.43 -20.18 -6.89
N LYS A 230 -15.29 -21.19 -6.01
CA LYS A 230 -14.59 -22.45 -6.34
C LYS A 230 -15.26 -23.21 -7.49
N ARG A 231 -16.60 -23.33 -7.48
CA ARG A 231 -17.36 -23.93 -8.58
C ARG A 231 -17.09 -23.19 -9.89
N PHE A 232 -17.11 -21.86 -9.86
CA PHE A 232 -16.83 -21.05 -11.04
C PHE A 232 -15.39 -21.22 -11.55
N GLN A 233 -14.38 -21.22 -10.67
CA GLN A 233 -12.99 -21.49 -11.05
C GLN A 233 -12.83 -22.86 -11.74
N LYS A 234 -13.48 -23.90 -11.22
CA LYS A 234 -13.45 -25.24 -11.80
C LYS A 234 -14.14 -25.28 -13.16
N LYS A 235 -15.26 -24.56 -13.33
CA LYS A 235 -15.99 -24.47 -14.61
C LYS A 235 -15.24 -23.64 -15.65
N TRP A 236 -14.39 -22.70 -15.24
CA TRP A 236 -13.73 -21.71 -16.11
C TRP A 236 -13.10 -22.27 -17.40
N PRO A 237 -12.33 -23.38 -17.40
CA PRO A 237 -11.73 -23.92 -18.62
C PRO A 237 -12.77 -24.35 -19.67
N THR A 238 -13.96 -24.75 -19.23
CA THR A 238 -15.04 -25.27 -20.08
C THR A 238 -16.08 -24.23 -20.49
N LEU A 239 -16.07 -23.03 -19.93
CA LEU A 239 -17.01 -21.96 -20.30
C LEU A 239 -16.80 -21.52 -21.75
N ILE A 240 -17.89 -21.30 -22.50
CA ILE A 240 -17.83 -20.67 -23.82
C ILE A 240 -17.88 -19.15 -23.63
N LYS A 241 -16.76 -18.46 -23.87
CA LYS A 241 -16.61 -17.02 -23.51
C LYS A 241 -17.53 -16.13 -24.36
N ALA A 242 -17.81 -16.54 -25.59
CA ALA A 242 -18.75 -15.88 -26.50
C ALA A 242 -20.20 -15.89 -26.00
N ASN A 243 -20.55 -16.79 -25.07
CA ASN A 243 -21.90 -16.89 -24.51
C ASN A 243 -22.10 -15.99 -23.28
N ALA A 244 -21.13 -15.13 -22.95
CA ALA A 244 -21.31 -14.09 -21.95
C ALA A 244 -22.46 -13.15 -22.36
N THR A 245 -23.30 -12.80 -21.41
CA THR A 245 -24.47 -11.94 -21.61
C THR A 245 -24.30 -10.59 -20.94
N ILE A 246 -24.98 -9.58 -21.47
CA ILE A 246 -25.06 -8.26 -20.85
C ILE A 246 -25.77 -8.40 -19.50
N ILE A 247 -25.27 -7.71 -18.47
CA ILE A 247 -25.99 -7.56 -17.21
C ILE A 247 -27.08 -6.51 -17.41
N ASN A 248 -28.27 -6.96 -17.81
CA ASN A 248 -29.45 -6.11 -17.97
C ASN A 248 -30.36 -6.23 -16.74
N ASP A 249 -30.07 -5.44 -15.70
CA ASP A 249 -30.91 -5.30 -14.51
C ASP A 249 -31.69 -3.98 -14.59
N PRO A 250 -33.03 -3.99 -14.53
CA PRO A 250 -33.84 -2.77 -14.65
C PRO A 250 -33.45 -1.66 -13.67
N ARG A 251 -32.94 -2.01 -12.49
CA ARG A 251 -32.48 -1.05 -11.48
C ARG A 251 -31.26 -0.24 -11.91
N LEU A 252 -30.58 -0.62 -12.99
CA LEU A 252 -29.50 0.18 -13.56
C LEU A 252 -30.03 1.27 -14.50
N ALA A 253 -31.27 1.17 -15.00
CA ALA A 253 -31.82 2.13 -15.96
C ALA A 253 -31.97 3.52 -15.34
N ASP A 254 -32.53 3.59 -14.13
CA ASP A 254 -32.98 4.85 -13.52
C ASP A 254 -31.89 5.63 -12.74
N HIS A 255 -30.64 5.16 -12.76
CA HIS A 255 -29.55 5.72 -11.93
C HIS A 255 -28.40 6.33 -12.76
N ASP A 256 -28.75 7.23 -13.68
CA ASP A 256 -27.79 7.88 -14.59
C ASP A 256 -26.69 8.67 -13.87
N GLU A 257 -27.00 9.33 -12.76
CA GLU A 257 -26.00 10.08 -12.00
C GLU A 257 -24.90 9.16 -11.41
N TRP A 258 -25.29 8.05 -10.79
CA TRP A 258 -24.33 7.06 -10.26
C TRP A 258 -23.53 6.40 -11.37
N LYS A 259 -24.16 6.05 -12.49
CA LYS A 259 -23.45 5.51 -13.67
C LYS A 259 -22.43 6.50 -14.23
N ARG A 260 -22.83 7.77 -14.41
CA ARG A 260 -21.95 8.84 -14.93
C ARG A 260 -20.75 9.08 -14.01
N THR A 261 -20.99 9.29 -12.72
CA THR A 261 -19.92 9.54 -11.74
C THR A 261 -18.99 8.34 -11.58
N THR A 262 -19.52 7.12 -11.68
CA THR A 262 -18.70 5.90 -11.74
C THR A 262 -17.80 5.91 -12.97
N LEU A 263 -18.32 6.14 -14.18
CA LEU A 263 -17.50 6.22 -15.40
C LEU A 263 -16.41 7.29 -15.32
N GLU A 264 -16.71 8.46 -14.72
CA GLU A 264 -15.73 9.52 -14.49
C GLU A 264 -14.59 9.08 -13.56
N ALA A 265 -14.91 8.35 -12.48
CA ALA A 265 -13.90 7.78 -11.58
C ALA A 265 -13.03 6.73 -12.29
N LEU A 266 -13.65 5.84 -13.08
CA LEU A 266 -12.93 4.83 -13.88
C LEU A 266 -11.97 5.46 -14.88
N ALA A 267 -12.41 6.49 -15.60
CA ALA A 267 -11.59 7.19 -16.59
C ALA A 267 -10.34 7.83 -15.97
N LYS A 268 -10.46 8.39 -14.77
CA LYS A 268 -9.33 8.97 -14.02
C LYS A 268 -8.32 7.90 -13.57
N ALA A 269 -8.78 6.68 -13.27
CA ALA A 269 -7.93 5.59 -12.79
C ALA A 269 -7.25 4.77 -13.91
N ALA A 270 -7.63 4.97 -15.18
CA ALA A 270 -7.17 4.15 -16.31
C ALA A 270 -5.64 4.21 -16.55
N ALA A 271 -4.95 5.26 -16.07
CA ALA A 271 -3.52 5.46 -16.32
C ALA A 271 -2.58 4.77 -15.30
N THR A 272 -3.08 4.31 -14.15
CA THR A 272 -2.22 4.05 -12.97
C THR A 272 -2.51 2.73 -12.25
N THR A 273 -3.34 1.85 -12.82
CA THR A 273 -3.92 0.73 -12.09
C THR A 273 -3.23 -0.61 -12.33
N ARG A 274 -3.17 -1.43 -11.27
CA ARG A 274 -2.82 -2.86 -11.33
C ARG A 274 -3.77 -3.62 -12.26
N ASP A 275 -3.33 -4.77 -12.78
CA ASP A 275 -4.11 -5.55 -13.77
C ASP A 275 -5.49 -5.98 -13.26
N ASP A 276 -5.62 -6.31 -11.98
CA ASP A 276 -6.89 -6.68 -11.36
C ASP A 276 -7.83 -5.46 -11.21
N TYR A 277 -7.29 -4.28 -10.97
CA TYR A 277 -8.06 -3.03 -10.93
C TYR A 277 -8.53 -2.64 -12.33
N LYS A 278 -7.68 -2.81 -13.35
CA LYS A 278 -8.07 -2.61 -14.76
C LYS A 278 -9.24 -3.51 -15.14
N GLU A 279 -9.19 -4.78 -14.77
CA GLU A 279 -10.28 -5.72 -15.06
C GLU A 279 -11.59 -5.29 -14.39
N LEU A 280 -11.58 -4.89 -13.11
CA LEU A 280 -12.80 -4.39 -12.45
C LEU A 280 -13.33 -3.13 -13.15
N ALA A 281 -12.47 -2.20 -13.53
CA ALA A 281 -12.86 -0.98 -14.25
C ALA A 281 -13.48 -1.30 -15.61
N GLU A 282 -12.85 -2.18 -16.40
CA GLU A 282 -13.34 -2.60 -17.71
C GLU A 282 -14.70 -3.30 -17.60
N LEU A 283 -14.84 -4.27 -16.70
CA LEU A 283 -16.11 -4.96 -16.47
C LEU A 283 -17.21 -3.98 -16.07
N THR A 284 -16.92 -3.06 -15.15
CA THR A 284 -17.87 -2.05 -14.69
C THR A 284 -18.31 -1.14 -15.82
N ALA A 285 -17.36 -0.61 -16.60
CA ALA A 285 -17.64 0.26 -17.73
C ALA A 285 -18.46 -0.45 -18.83
N LYS A 286 -18.17 -1.72 -19.11
CA LYS A 286 -18.92 -2.54 -20.08
C LYS A 286 -20.37 -2.76 -19.63
N VAL A 287 -20.58 -3.07 -18.35
CA VAL A 287 -21.93 -3.22 -17.80
C VAL A 287 -22.73 -1.92 -17.92
N ILE A 288 -22.14 -0.78 -17.55
CA ILE A 288 -22.81 0.53 -17.66
C ILE A 288 -23.18 0.87 -19.11
N LYS A 289 -22.34 0.49 -20.08
CA LYS A 289 -22.58 0.72 -21.51
C LYS A 289 -23.53 -0.29 -22.15
N GLY A 290 -24.01 -1.30 -21.41
CA GLY A 290 -24.82 -2.39 -21.97
C GLY A 290 -24.00 -3.27 -22.93
N GLU A 291 -22.71 -3.44 -22.68
CA GLU A 291 -21.79 -4.19 -23.53
C GLU A 291 -21.24 -5.43 -22.80
N VAL A 292 -20.71 -6.37 -23.57
CA VAL A 292 -19.95 -7.52 -23.07
C VAL A 292 -18.46 -7.30 -23.36
N PRO A 293 -17.54 -7.62 -22.43
CA PRO A 293 -16.12 -7.65 -22.72
C PRO A 293 -15.77 -8.58 -23.89
N THR A 294 -14.84 -8.17 -24.74
CA THR A 294 -14.36 -9.01 -25.86
C THR A 294 -13.47 -10.16 -25.38
N THR A 295 -12.78 -9.96 -24.26
CA THR A 295 -11.94 -10.96 -23.61
C THR A 295 -12.16 -10.90 -22.11
N PHE A 296 -11.88 -12.01 -21.43
CA PHE A 296 -11.96 -12.08 -19.97
C PHE A 296 -10.68 -12.67 -19.41
N CYS A 297 -10.12 -12.05 -18.37
CA CYS A 297 -9.00 -12.65 -17.66
C CYS A 297 -9.46 -13.89 -16.88
N LYS A 298 -8.56 -14.86 -16.72
CA LYS A 298 -8.81 -16.03 -15.88
C LYS A 298 -9.13 -15.58 -14.44
N PRO A 299 -10.14 -16.15 -13.76
CA PRO A 299 -10.42 -15.86 -12.37
C PRO A 299 -9.16 -16.07 -11.50
N GLY A 300 -8.71 -15.01 -10.84
CA GLY A 300 -7.54 -15.02 -9.97
C GLY A 300 -7.76 -15.77 -8.65
N ALA A 301 -6.75 -15.81 -7.79
CA ALA A 301 -6.90 -16.38 -6.45
C ALA A 301 -7.93 -15.59 -5.63
N HIS A 302 -8.91 -16.28 -5.02
CA HIS A 302 -9.89 -15.68 -4.13
C HIS A 302 -9.57 -16.10 -2.70
N HIS A 303 -9.13 -15.16 -1.88
CA HIS A 303 -8.99 -15.34 -0.43
C HIS A 303 -9.98 -14.42 0.28
N TYR A 304 -10.35 -14.71 1.53
CA TYR A 304 -11.28 -13.85 2.28
C TYR A 304 -10.81 -12.40 2.43
N ALA A 305 -9.51 -12.16 2.36
CA ALA A 305 -8.90 -10.82 2.49
C ALA A 305 -8.78 -10.03 1.18
N ARG A 306 -9.26 -10.54 0.02
CA ARG A 306 -9.20 -9.81 -1.27
C ARG A 306 -10.60 -9.59 -1.82
N TRP A 307 -11.28 -8.59 -1.31
CA TRP A 307 -12.71 -8.39 -1.62
C TRP A 307 -12.94 -7.80 -3.01
N MET A 308 -12.05 -6.94 -3.49
CA MET A 308 -12.13 -6.43 -4.87
C MET A 308 -12.14 -7.55 -5.91
N ALA A 309 -11.31 -8.59 -5.73
CA ALA A 309 -11.33 -9.76 -6.60
C ALA A 309 -12.72 -10.43 -6.60
N LYS A 310 -13.40 -10.47 -5.46
CA LYS A 310 -14.76 -11.04 -5.38
C LYS A 310 -15.79 -10.22 -6.16
N ALA A 311 -15.61 -8.90 -6.28
CA ALA A 311 -16.44 -8.07 -7.16
C ALA A 311 -16.33 -8.53 -8.63
N ILE A 312 -15.11 -8.75 -9.10
CA ILE A 312 -14.84 -9.29 -10.45
C ILE A 312 -15.52 -10.65 -10.65
N TYR A 313 -15.40 -11.55 -9.66
CA TYR A 313 -16.08 -12.85 -9.70
C TYR A 313 -17.59 -12.71 -9.84
N MET A 314 -18.21 -11.83 -9.05
CA MET A 314 -19.66 -11.65 -9.07
C MET A 314 -20.13 -11.11 -10.42
N LEU A 315 -19.48 -10.08 -10.97
CA LEU A 315 -19.81 -9.55 -12.29
C LEU A 315 -19.67 -10.63 -13.40
N LYS A 316 -18.55 -11.37 -13.40
CA LYS A 316 -18.33 -12.45 -14.38
C LYS A 316 -19.39 -13.53 -14.28
N MET A 317 -19.69 -14.03 -13.08
CA MET A 317 -20.70 -15.08 -12.91
C MET A 317 -22.08 -14.62 -13.35
N THR A 318 -22.44 -13.36 -13.11
CA THR A 318 -23.71 -12.79 -13.62
C THR A 318 -23.74 -12.77 -15.15
N MET A 319 -22.65 -12.39 -15.82
CA MET A 319 -22.54 -12.42 -17.28
C MET A 319 -22.64 -13.85 -17.83
N PHE A 320 -22.05 -14.82 -17.14
CA PHE A 320 -22.04 -16.24 -17.52
C PHE A 320 -23.22 -17.05 -16.97
N LYS A 321 -24.31 -16.42 -16.51
CA LYS A 321 -25.46 -17.12 -15.91
C LYS A 321 -26.10 -18.22 -16.77
N ASN A 322 -25.94 -18.15 -18.10
CA ASN A 322 -26.44 -19.16 -19.04
C ASN A 322 -25.46 -20.35 -19.24
N GLU A 323 -24.17 -20.15 -18.93
CA GLU A 323 -23.09 -21.15 -19.08
C GLU A 323 -22.70 -21.78 -17.74
N PHE A 324 -23.02 -21.10 -16.64
CA PHE A 324 -22.71 -21.51 -15.28
C PHE A 324 -24.00 -21.74 -14.51
N GLU A 325 -24.25 -23.00 -14.17
CA GLU A 325 -25.45 -23.40 -13.43
C GLU A 325 -25.46 -22.75 -12.04
N LEU A 326 -26.43 -21.86 -11.85
CA LEU A 326 -26.68 -21.11 -10.63
C LEU A 326 -28.04 -21.53 -10.06
N THR A 327 -28.11 -21.73 -8.75
CA THR A 327 -29.41 -21.84 -8.09
C THR A 327 -30.17 -20.51 -8.18
N PRO A 328 -31.51 -20.51 -8.08
CA PRO A 328 -32.29 -19.26 -8.08
C PRO A 328 -31.85 -18.27 -6.99
N ARG A 329 -31.39 -18.77 -5.84
CA ARG A 329 -30.84 -17.93 -4.76
C ARG A 329 -29.50 -17.31 -5.16
N GLU A 330 -28.57 -18.11 -5.69
CA GLU A 330 -27.26 -17.61 -6.12
C GLU A 330 -27.39 -16.55 -7.22
N LEU A 331 -28.26 -16.79 -8.21
CA LEU A 331 -28.50 -15.81 -9.28
C LEU A 331 -29.05 -14.49 -8.73
N ARG A 332 -30.09 -14.52 -7.89
CA ARG A 332 -30.63 -13.31 -7.26
C ARG A 332 -29.57 -12.58 -6.46
N SER A 333 -28.81 -13.29 -5.62
CA SER A 333 -27.73 -12.71 -4.83
C SER A 333 -26.63 -12.08 -5.69
N LEU A 334 -26.29 -12.69 -6.83
CA LEU A 334 -25.34 -12.10 -7.78
C LEU A 334 -25.87 -10.85 -8.48
N GLN A 335 -27.16 -10.80 -8.80
CA GLN A 335 -27.81 -9.61 -9.35
C GLN A 335 -27.79 -8.45 -8.35
N GLU A 336 -28.18 -8.70 -7.09
CA GLU A 336 -28.11 -7.71 -6.01
C GLU A 336 -26.70 -7.12 -5.86
N MET A 337 -25.69 -7.99 -5.82
CA MET A 337 -24.30 -7.55 -5.70
C MET A 337 -23.80 -6.84 -6.95
N SER A 338 -24.23 -7.26 -8.15
CA SER A 338 -23.83 -6.59 -9.39
C SER A 338 -24.35 -5.16 -9.42
N VAL A 339 -25.61 -4.92 -9.05
CA VAL A 339 -26.17 -3.57 -8.95
C VAL A 339 -25.40 -2.71 -7.94
N PHE A 340 -25.13 -3.24 -6.74
CA PHE A 340 -24.35 -2.52 -5.72
C PHE A 340 -22.92 -2.20 -6.17
N ILE A 341 -22.26 -3.15 -6.85
CA ILE A 341 -20.90 -2.98 -7.37
C ILE A 341 -20.86 -1.83 -8.39
N ILE A 342 -21.79 -1.85 -9.33
CA ILE A 342 -21.83 -0.89 -10.44
C ILE A 342 -22.21 0.51 -9.98
N LEU A 343 -23.21 0.64 -9.10
CA LEU A 343 -23.76 1.94 -8.73
C LEU A 343 -22.98 2.62 -7.58
N ILE A 344 -22.36 1.85 -6.68
CA ILE A 344 -21.79 2.38 -5.44
C ILE A 344 -20.31 2.03 -5.30
N TYR A 345 -20.00 0.73 -5.20
CA TYR A 345 -18.68 0.29 -4.76
C TYR A 345 -17.55 0.61 -5.74
N ALA A 346 -17.77 0.46 -7.06
CA ALA A 346 -16.72 0.69 -8.05
C ALA A 346 -16.21 2.14 -7.99
N ARG A 347 -17.09 3.13 -7.99
CA ARG A 347 -16.72 4.54 -7.83
C ARG A 347 -15.88 4.74 -6.56
N ALA A 348 -16.40 4.28 -5.42
CA ALA A 348 -15.73 4.45 -4.13
C ALA A 348 -14.33 3.82 -4.09
N TRP A 349 -14.17 2.66 -4.73
CA TRP A 349 -12.87 1.98 -4.89
C TRP A 349 -11.87 2.81 -5.68
N PHE A 350 -12.25 3.32 -6.86
CA PHE A 350 -11.33 4.07 -7.72
C PHE A 350 -11.07 5.50 -7.24
N GLU A 351 -11.95 6.05 -6.40
CA GLU A 351 -11.74 7.33 -5.72
C GLU A 351 -11.01 7.20 -4.37
N ALA A 352 -10.68 5.98 -3.93
CA ALA A 352 -9.97 5.69 -2.67
C ALA A 352 -8.57 6.35 -2.52
N PRO A 353 -7.72 6.44 -3.56
CA PRO A 353 -6.30 6.76 -3.36
C PRO A 353 -6.03 8.17 -2.83
N LEU A 354 -6.71 9.22 -3.34
CA LEU A 354 -6.32 10.60 -3.03
C LEU A 354 -6.82 11.10 -1.67
N ALA A 355 -5.91 11.32 -0.72
CA ALA A 355 -6.23 11.78 0.63
C ALA A 355 -6.93 13.16 0.69
N ALA A 356 -6.59 14.09 -0.22
CA ALA A 356 -7.25 15.41 -0.26
C ALA A 356 -8.74 15.30 -0.63
N ASP A 357 -9.10 14.35 -1.49
CA ASP A 357 -10.49 14.11 -1.88
C ASP A 357 -11.22 13.19 -0.90
N ALA A 358 -10.50 12.54 0.01
CA ALA A 358 -11.06 11.52 0.88
C ALA A 358 -12.24 12.01 1.73
N PRO A 359 -12.22 13.18 2.39
CA PRO A 359 -13.40 13.63 3.16
C PRO A 359 -14.64 13.81 2.28
N PHE A 360 -14.48 14.41 1.09
CA PHE A 360 -15.59 14.60 0.14
C PHE A 360 -16.12 13.24 -0.36
N ASN A 361 -15.22 12.34 -0.74
CA ASN A 361 -15.58 11.03 -1.27
C ASN A 361 -16.25 10.17 -0.19
N ASP A 362 -15.76 10.21 1.04
CA ASP A 362 -16.32 9.45 2.16
C ASP A 362 -17.70 9.98 2.55
N LEU A 363 -17.90 11.31 2.58
CA LEU A 363 -19.21 11.90 2.82
C LEU A 363 -20.20 11.57 1.69
N THR A 364 -19.74 11.64 0.44
CA THR A 364 -20.55 11.27 -0.73
C THR A 364 -20.94 9.79 -0.69
N LEU A 365 -19.99 8.91 -0.37
CA LEU A 365 -20.26 7.49 -0.19
C LEU A 365 -21.27 7.25 0.93
N PHE A 366 -21.16 7.97 2.05
CA PHE A 366 -22.12 7.85 3.14
C PHE A 366 -23.55 8.21 2.68
N HIS A 367 -23.71 9.31 1.94
CA HIS A 367 -24.99 9.70 1.35
C HIS A 367 -25.49 8.66 0.34
N ASP A 368 -24.62 8.17 -0.55
CA ASP A 368 -24.96 7.20 -1.57
C ASP A 368 -25.39 5.86 -0.96
N LEU A 369 -24.72 5.38 0.10
CA LEU A 369 -25.12 4.19 0.85
C LEU A 369 -26.49 4.35 1.50
N HIS A 370 -26.81 5.54 2.01
CA HIS A 370 -28.14 5.83 2.57
C HIS A 370 -29.23 5.89 1.50
N LYS A 371 -28.98 6.56 0.37
CA LYS A 371 -29.91 6.58 -0.79
C LYS A 371 -30.10 5.19 -1.38
N TYR A 372 -29.08 4.33 -1.36
CA TYR A 372 -29.18 2.95 -1.83
C TYR A 372 -30.20 2.10 -1.05
N ARG A 373 -30.69 2.58 0.12
CA ARG A 373 -31.78 1.95 0.86
C ARG A 373 -33.03 1.73 0.02
N ASP A 374 -33.31 2.63 -0.93
CA ASP A 374 -34.47 2.56 -1.81
C ASP A 374 -34.39 1.38 -2.80
N LEU A 375 -33.17 0.95 -3.14
CA LEU A 375 -32.92 -0.23 -3.97
C LEU A 375 -32.81 -1.51 -3.15
N ASN A 376 -32.08 -1.45 -2.02
CA ASN A 376 -31.89 -2.59 -1.14
C ASN A 376 -31.55 -2.13 0.29
N SER A 377 -32.58 -2.09 1.14
CA SER A 377 -32.47 -1.66 2.53
C SER A 377 -31.50 -2.50 3.37
N LYS A 378 -31.43 -3.80 3.10
CA LYS A 378 -30.56 -4.73 3.84
C LYS A 378 -29.07 -4.48 3.57
N ILE A 379 -28.71 -4.31 2.29
CA ILE A 379 -27.33 -3.97 1.89
C ILE A 379 -26.97 -2.58 2.44
N SER A 380 -27.86 -1.60 2.26
CA SER A 380 -27.67 -0.23 2.76
C SER A 380 -27.38 -0.22 4.26
N GLU A 381 -28.25 -0.83 5.08
CA GLU A 381 -28.08 -0.85 6.54
C GLU A 381 -26.77 -1.53 6.96
N ALA A 382 -26.44 -2.68 6.38
CA ALA A 382 -25.22 -3.43 6.71
C ALA A 382 -23.94 -2.65 6.35
N THR A 383 -23.94 -1.97 5.21
CA THR A 383 -22.80 -1.20 4.72
C THR A 383 -22.63 0.11 5.48
N VAL A 384 -23.73 0.83 5.76
CA VAL A 384 -23.75 2.03 6.61
C VAL A 384 -23.19 1.72 8.01
N ASN A 385 -23.69 0.67 8.66
CA ASN A 385 -23.23 0.27 10.00
C ASN A 385 -21.75 -0.12 10.01
N THR A 386 -21.25 -0.67 8.90
CA THR A 386 -19.82 -0.94 8.74
C THR A 386 -19.04 0.35 8.57
N PHE A 387 -19.48 1.23 7.68
CA PHE A 387 -18.75 2.44 7.35
C PHE A 387 -18.68 3.44 8.51
N LYS A 388 -19.71 3.54 9.35
CA LYS A 388 -19.72 4.35 10.58
C LYS A 388 -18.55 4.06 11.53
N ARG A 389 -17.99 2.84 11.50
CA ARG A 389 -16.82 2.43 12.30
C ARG A 389 -15.48 2.85 11.67
N HIS A 390 -15.52 3.48 10.50
CA HIS A 390 -14.37 3.84 9.69
C HIS A 390 -14.44 5.26 9.15
N PHE A 391 -15.11 6.18 9.86
CA PHE A 391 -15.22 7.61 9.54
C PHE A 391 -13.94 8.42 9.76
N TRP A 392 -12.78 7.82 9.52
CA TRP A 392 -11.47 8.44 9.75
C TRP A 392 -11.33 9.81 9.07
N TYR A 393 -11.70 9.90 7.79
CA TYR A 393 -11.61 11.16 7.02
C TYR A 393 -12.79 12.12 7.22
N LEU A 394 -13.84 11.69 7.93
CA LEU A 394 -14.93 12.54 8.37
C LEU A 394 -14.73 13.03 9.82
N GLY A 395 -13.68 12.56 10.48
CA GLY A 395 -13.24 13.05 11.78
C GLY A 395 -12.65 14.46 11.69
N THR A 396 -12.74 15.20 12.78
CA THR A 396 -12.23 16.58 12.92
C THR A 396 -10.79 16.70 12.44
N ASP A 397 -9.94 15.72 12.74
CA ASP A 397 -8.51 15.75 12.46
C ASP A 397 -8.17 15.69 10.96
N LEU A 398 -9.05 15.13 10.12
CA LEU A 398 -8.77 14.87 8.70
C LEU A 398 -9.74 15.56 7.73
N VAL A 399 -10.92 15.98 8.18
CA VAL A 399 -11.90 16.65 7.32
C VAL A 399 -11.35 17.95 6.71
N GLY A 400 -10.41 18.61 7.39
CA GLY A 400 -9.70 19.79 6.89
C GLY A 400 -8.97 19.57 5.57
N LEU A 401 -8.60 18.32 5.23
CA LEU A 401 -7.96 17.99 3.95
C LEU A 401 -8.85 18.31 2.75
N ALA A 402 -10.18 18.36 2.92
CA ALA A 402 -11.11 18.66 1.84
C ALA A 402 -10.93 20.09 1.26
N LEU A 403 -10.31 21.00 2.02
CA LEU A 403 -9.96 22.35 1.54
C LEU A 403 -9.02 22.31 0.33
N PHE A 404 -8.23 21.24 0.19
CA PHE A 404 -7.30 21.03 -0.93
C PHE A 404 -7.94 20.30 -2.12
N SER A 405 -9.14 19.74 -1.98
CA SER A 405 -9.84 19.02 -3.05
C SER A 405 -10.44 19.95 -4.09
N ASP A 406 -10.35 19.60 -5.37
CA ASP A 406 -11.06 20.31 -6.44
C ASP A 406 -12.55 19.91 -6.52
N LYS A 407 -12.98 18.85 -5.80
CA LYS A 407 -14.37 18.39 -5.76
C LYS A 407 -15.25 19.23 -4.82
N VAL A 408 -14.64 19.88 -3.83
CA VAL A 408 -15.36 20.73 -2.88
C VAL A 408 -15.57 22.11 -3.50
N THR A 409 -16.82 22.57 -3.52
CA THR A 409 -17.20 23.86 -4.11
C THR A 409 -16.61 25.03 -3.34
N ILE A 410 -16.58 26.20 -3.98
CA ILE A 410 -16.04 27.42 -3.35
C ILE A 410 -16.92 27.84 -2.18
N GLU A 411 -18.23 27.69 -2.34
CA GLU A 411 -19.24 27.99 -1.32
C GLU A 411 -19.03 27.10 -0.08
N GLU A 412 -18.83 25.80 -0.28
CA GLU A 412 -18.62 24.85 0.80
C GLU A 412 -17.28 25.10 1.51
N LYS A 413 -16.20 25.34 0.76
CA LYS A 413 -14.90 25.73 1.34
C LYS A 413 -14.99 27.02 2.15
N THR A 414 -15.79 27.98 1.69
CA THR A 414 -15.98 29.26 2.41
C THR A 414 -16.62 29.00 3.77
N LYS A 415 -17.69 28.20 3.83
CA LYS A 415 -18.32 27.78 5.09
C LYS A 415 -17.36 27.01 6.00
N MET A 416 -16.55 26.09 5.44
CA MET A 416 -15.53 25.38 6.22
C MET A 416 -14.53 26.35 6.87
N VAL A 417 -14.04 27.35 6.14
CA VAL A 417 -13.10 28.37 6.68
C VAL A 417 -13.75 29.21 7.77
N GLU A 418 -15.00 29.63 7.59
CA GLU A 418 -15.75 30.35 8.64
C GLU A 418 -15.85 29.52 9.93
N LYS A 419 -16.07 28.21 9.82
CA LYS A 419 -16.12 27.29 10.98
C LYS A 419 -14.77 27.13 11.68
N LEU A 420 -13.66 27.12 10.92
CA LEU A 420 -12.30 27.10 11.50
C LEU A 420 -11.99 28.32 12.37
N ALA A 421 -12.62 29.46 12.08
CA ALA A 421 -12.41 30.72 12.80
C ALA A 421 -13.22 30.81 14.12
N ILE A 422 -14.20 29.92 14.32
CA ILE A 422 -15.04 29.93 15.51
C ILE A 422 -14.32 29.21 16.66
N ASP A 423 -14.02 29.95 17.72
CA ASP A 423 -13.42 29.41 18.94
C ASP A 423 -14.51 28.73 19.78
N LYS A 424 -14.77 27.45 19.51
CA LYS A 424 -15.51 26.59 20.43
C LYS A 424 -14.62 25.43 20.81
N ASP A 425 -14.24 25.41 22.08
CA ASP A 425 -13.55 24.32 22.77
C ASP A 425 -14.46 23.08 22.67
N LEU A 426 -14.28 22.26 21.63
CA LEU A 426 -14.96 20.98 21.51
C LEU A 426 -14.05 19.92 22.11
N ASP A 427 -14.64 19.19 23.06
CA ASP A 427 -14.01 18.19 23.90
C ASP A 427 -13.01 17.32 23.10
N LYS A 428 -11.78 17.18 23.62
CA LYS A 428 -10.56 16.60 23.00
C LYS A 428 -10.65 15.12 22.58
N LYS A 429 -11.84 14.56 22.40
CA LYS A 429 -12.04 13.17 22.02
C LYS A 429 -11.92 13.05 20.50
N ARG A 430 -10.75 12.60 20.05
CA ARG A 430 -10.37 12.16 18.68
C ARG A 430 -11.34 11.16 17.99
N TRP A 431 -12.46 10.82 18.62
CA TRP A 431 -13.30 9.67 18.27
C TRP A 431 -14.71 10.14 17.93
N THR A 432 -14.93 10.30 16.62
CA THR A 432 -16.19 10.07 15.90
C THR A 432 -17.48 10.41 16.67
N THR A 433 -17.84 11.68 16.74
CA THR A 433 -19.26 12.01 16.67
C THR A 433 -19.68 11.85 15.21
N ALA A 434 -20.06 10.61 14.87
CA ALA A 434 -20.65 10.32 13.57
C ALA A 434 -21.85 11.26 13.36
N PRO A 435 -22.02 11.82 12.15
CA PRO A 435 -23.24 12.55 11.84
C PRO A 435 -24.48 11.69 12.15
N GLN A 436 -25.37 12.23 12.99
CA GLN A 436 -26.58 11.53 13.44
C GLN A 436 -27.63 11.43 12.33
N ASP A 437 -27.69 12.42 11.43
CA ASP A 437 -28.53 12.42 10.24
C ASP A 437 -27.68 12.41 8.95
N PRO A 438 -27.71 11.32 8.16
CA PRO A 438 -26.99 11.19 6.91
C PRO A 438 -27.49 12.07 5.76
N SER A 439 -28.71 12.61 5.83
CA SER A 439 -29.34 13.24 4.67
C SER A 439 -29.00 14.73 4.51
N SER A 440 -28.44 15.35 5.54
CA SER A 440 -28.29 16.80 5.64
C SER A 440 -26.87 17.28 5.97
N VAL A 441 -25.95 16.37 6.27
CA VAL A 441 -24.61 16.74 6.74
C VAL A 441 -23.71 17.17 5.60
N THR A 442 -23.07 18.31 5.79
CA THR A 442 -22.08 18.88 4.88
C THR A 442 -20.67 18.74 5.45
N LEU A 443 -19.63 19.02 4.66
CA LEU A 443 -18.27 19.01 5.17
C LEU A 443 -18.07 20.13 6.20
N SER A 444 -18.71 21.29 5.98
CA SER A 444 -18.66 22.42 6.89
C SER A 444 -19.27 22.14 8.27
N ASP A 445 -20.20 21.19 8.39
CA ASP A 445 -20.76 20.77 9.68
C ASP A 445 -19.79 19.92 10.50
N LEU A 446 -18.81 19.29 9.85
CA LEU A 446 -17.82 18.42 10.47
C LEU A 446 -16.51 19.14 10.81
N VAL A 447 -16.28 20.33 10.24
CA VAL A 447 -15.09 21.13 10.45
C VAL A 447 -15.15 21.88 11.78
N THR A 448 -14.07 21.81 12.51
CA THR A 448 -13.86 22.52 13.78
C THR A 448 -12.44 23.10 13.82
N LYS A 449 -12.08 23.89 14.83
CA LYS A 449 -10.72 24.43 14.97
C LYS A 449 -9.66 23.32 15.04
N GLU A 450 -10.02 22.16 15.59
CA GLU A 450 -9.19 20.94 15.64
C GLU A 450 -8.81 20.42 14.24
N SER A 451 -9.56 20.77 13.20
CA SER A 451 -9.20 20.42 11.81
C SER A 451 -7.88 21.06 11.35
N LEU A 452 -7.40 22.11 12.03
CA LEU A 452 -6.06 22.67 11.82
C LEU A 452 -4.94 21.72 12.27
N PHE A 453 -5.25 20.67 13.06
CA PHE A 453 -4.27 19.66 13.47
C PHE A 453 -3.56 19.02 12.26
N SER A 454 -4.30 18.70 11.20
CA SER A 454 -3.71 18.20 9.94
C SER A 454 -2.72 19.17 9.30
N PHE A 455 -2.96 20.48 9.42
CA PHE A 455 -2.08 21.51 8.87
C PHE A 455 -0.79 21.56 9.67
N THR A 456 -0.88 21.51 10.99
CA THR A 456 0.28 21.50 11.89
C THR A 456 1.14 20.26 11.67
N GLU A 457 0.56 19.05 11.71
CA GLU A 457 1.33 17.81 11.58
C GLU A 457 1.94 17.61 10.20
N LEU A 458 1.27 18.08 9.13
CA LEU A 458 1.80 18.03 7.77
C LEU A 458 2.63 19.26 7.38
N LYS A 459 2.88 20.19 8.32
CA LYS A 459 3.53 21.48 8.07
C LYS A 459 2.94 22.25 6.87
N LEU A 460 1.63 22.18 6.69
CA LEU A 460 0.91 22.89 5.63
C LEU A 460 0.81 24.38 5.97
N ASP A 461 1.11 25.23 4.98
CA ASP A 461 0.94 26.68 5.10
C ASP A 461 -0.56 26.98 5.24
N ALA A 462 -0.96 27.51 6.39
CA ALA A 462 -2.33 27.90 6.67
C ALA A 462 -2.63 29.38 6.33
N SER A 463 -1.64 30.16 5.89
CA SER A 463 -1.82 31.60 5.63
C SER A 463 -2.84 31.89 4.53
N PHE A 464 -3.04 30.96 3.59
CA PHE A 464 -4.03 31.11 2.53
C PHE A 464 -5.47 31.15 3.06
N LEU A 465 -5.74 30.60 4.25
CA LEU A 465 -7.07 30.62 4.88
C LEU A 465 -7.53 32.06 5.19
N GLN A 466 -6.61 33.02 5.28
CA GLN A 466 -6.92 34.44 5.48
C GLN A 466 -7.34 35.17 4.20
N SER A 467 -7.12 34.54 3.04
CA SER A 467 -7.49 35.11 1.73
C SER A 467 -8.82 34.52 1.25
N PRO A 468 -9.65 35.28 0.48
CA PRO A 468 -10.91 34.76 -0.06
C PRO A 468 -10.70 33.46 -0.86
N VAL A 469 -11.58 32.48 -0.69
CA VAL A 469 -11.45 31.14 -1.31
C VAL A 469 -11.30 31.21 -2.84
N LEU A 470 -11.99 32.14 -3.49
CA LEU A 470 -11.89 32.41 -4.93
C LEU A 470 -10.44 32.67 -5.39
N SER A 471 -9.59 33.22 -4.52
CA SER A 471 -8.19 33.56 -4.82
C SER A 471 -7.20 32.39 -4.67
N TRP A 472 -7.63 31.23 -4.16
CA TRP A 472 -6.72 30.12 -3.86
C TRP A 472 -6.17 29.42 -5.11
N LYS A 473 -6.89 29.51 -6.25
CA LYS A 473 -6.53 28.83 -7.51
C LYS A 473 -5.27 29.41 -8.20
N THR A 474 -4.86 30.63 -7.85
CA THR A 474 -3.75 31.35 -8.49
C THR A 474 -2.40 31.18 -7.78
N ARG A 475 -2.35 30.58 -6.59
CA ARG A 475 -1.08 30.41 -5.86
C ARG A 475 -0.41 29.09 -6.20
N ARG A 476 0.80 29.18 -6.78
CA ARG A 476 1.67 28.02 -7.04
C ARG A 476 1.92 27.18 -5.78
N THR A 477 1.80 27.77 -4.58
CA THR A 477 1.93 27.11 -3.27
C THR A 477 0.80 26.15 -2.90
N THR A 478 -0.44 26.39 -3.34
CA THR A 478 -1.58 25.47 -3.10
C THR A 478 -1.55 24.28 -4.07
N ARG A 479 -0.96 24.44 -5.26
CA ARG A 479 -0.74 23.37 -6.24
C ARG A 479 0.52 22.54 -5.97
N ALA A 480 1.63 23.17 -5.57
CA ALA A 480 2.90 22.49 -5.30
C ALA A 480 2.87 21.60 -4.04
N ARG A 481 1.90 21.83 -3.15
CA ARG A 481 1.61 20.99 -1.97
C ARG A 481 0.37 20.13 -2.13
N ARG A 482 -0.23 20.06 -3.32
CA ARG A 482 -1.17 18.96 -3.60
C ARG A 482 -0.34 17.69 -3.44
N PRO A 483 -0.77 16.71 -2.63
CA PRO A 483 -0.18 15.38 -2.67
C PRO A 483 -0.62 14.75 -4.00
N SER A 484 -0.12 15.27 -5.12
CA SER A 484 -0.71 15.02 -6.43
C SER A 484 -0.30 13.66 -7.01
N ASN A 485 0.51 12.85 -6.32
CA ASN A 485 0.85 11.48 -6.74
C ASN A 485 1.34 10.56 -5.59
N ILE A 486 0.99 10.81 -4.32
CA ILE A 486 1.67 10.17 -3.18
C ILE A 486 0.85 9.06 -2.50
N TRP A 487 -0.33 8.78 -3.01
CA TRP A 487 -1.20 7.73 -2.51
C TRP A 487 -1.72 6.94 -3.71
N GLN A 488 -0.96 5.92 -4.12
CA GLN A 488 -1.40 4.91 -5.10
C GLN A 488 -1.25 3.53 -4.47
#